data_AF-A0A382IAX2-F1
#
_entry.id   AF-A0A382IAX2-F1
#
_cell.length_a   1.000
_cell.length_b   1.000
_cell.length_c   1.000
_cell.angle_alpha   90.00
_cell.angle_beta   90.00
_cell.angle_gamma   90.00
#
_symmetry.space_group_name_H-M   'P 1'
#
loop_
_entity.id
_entity.type
_entity.pdbx_description
1 polymer ?
#
loop_
_entity_poly.entity_id
_entity_poly.type
_entity_poly.pdbx_seq_one_letter_code
_entity_poly.pdbx_strand_id
1 'polypeptide(L)'
;MSTGKIFDNLLRGLLILSSLAGLGMVLIVLLSVFQRYVLKSPLSFSEELVGLLLCSMLFLSLPYISSYEKHVKISLVVNLLSGKAKLFASVLSSLVMIIFCCWMLLETI
;
A
#
# COMPACT_ATOMS: atom_id res chain seq x y z
N MET A 1 7.29 20.40 26.92
CA MET A 1 7.04 18.94 27.09
C MET A 1 5.58 18.55 26.79
N SER A 2 4.96 19.11 25.73
CA SER A 2 3.54 18.84 25.41
C SER A 2 3.29 18.71 23.90
N THR A 3 4.04 19.46 23.07
CA THR A 3 3.86 19.49 21.60
C THR A 3 4.07 18.14 20.91
N GLY A 4 4.95 17.28 21.44
CA GLY A 4 5.19 15.95 20.87
C GLY A 4 3.99 15.00 20.99
N LYS A 5 3.32 14.98 22.15
CA LYS A 5 2.19 14.08 22.40
C LYS A 5 0.98 14.37 21.50
N ILE A 6 0.76 15.64 21.18
CA ILE A 6 -0.33 16.08 20.29
C ILE A 6 -0.04 15.60 18.86
N PHE A 7 1.22 15.75 18.43
CA PHE A 7 1.66 15.29 17.11
C PHE A 7 1.53 13.76 16.97
N ASP A 8 1.93 13.01 18.00
CA ASP A 8 1.83 11.54 18.02
C ASP A 8 0.37 11.05 17.99
N ASN A 9 -0.53 11.74 18.69
CA ASN A 9 -1.96 11.40 18.69
C ASN A 9 -2.62 11.70 17.34
N LEU A 10 -2.23 12.80 16.68
CA LEU A 10 -2.70 13.13 15.33
C LEU A 10 -2.24 12.10 14.31
N LEU A 11 -0.96 11.71 14.38
CA LEU A 11 -0.39 10.67 13.53
C LEU A 11 -1.08 9.31 13.71
N ARG A 12 -1.42 8.95 14.96
CA ARG A 12 -2.21 7.74 15.26
C ARG A 12 -3.63 7.82 14.70
N GLY A 13 -4.30 8.96 14.81
CA GLY A 13 -5.62 9.16 14.22
C GLY A 13 -5.63 8.98 12.71
N LEU A 14 -4.62 9.54 12.03
CA LEU A 14 -4.44 9.41 10.59
C LEU A 14 -4.18 7.95 10.16
N LEU A 15 -3.44 7.20 10.97
CA LEU A 15 -3.22 5.76 10.75
C LEU A 15 -4.51 4.94 10.87
N ILE A 16 -5.34 5.23 11.88
CA ILE A 16 -6.60 4.50 12.09
C ILE A 16 -7.52 4.73 10.89
N LEU A 17 -7.59 5.97 10.39
CA LEU A 17 -8.33 6.32 9.18
C LEU A 17 -7.78 5.58 7.94
N SER A 18 -6.45 5.51 7.79
CA SER A 18 -5.80 4.75 6.71
C SER A 18 -6.13 3.25 6.78
N SER A 19 -6.07 2.65 7.97
CA SER A 19 -6.43 1.24 8.18
C SER A 19 -7.90 0.96 7.87
N LEU A 20 -8.80 1.88 8.22
CA LEU A 20 -10.22 1.77 7.92
C LEU A 20 -10.48 1.85 6.40
N ALA A 21 -9.78 2.75 5.69
CA ALA A 21 -9.83 2.82 4.23
C ALA A 21 -9.34 1.51 3.56
N GLY A 22 -8.27 0.92 4.10
CA GLY A 22 -7.77 -0.39 3.66
C GLY A 22 -8.78 -1.52 3.87
N LEU A 23 -9.43 -1.58 5.03
CA LEU A 23 -10.51 -2.55 5.28
C LEU A 23 -11.69 -2.33 4.31
N GLY A 24 -12.06 -1.08 4.05
CA GLY A 24 -13.08 -0.73 3.07
C GLY A 24 -12.75 -1.24 1.66
N MET A 25 -11.50 -1.09 1.21
CA MET A 25 -11.06 -1.67 -0.06
C MET A 25 -11.24 -3.17 -0.12
N VAL A 26 -10.81 -3.90 0.93
CA VAL A 26 -10.92 -5.36 0.95
C VAL A 26 -12.38 -5.79 0.82
N LEU A 27 -13.30 -5.13 1.53
CA LEU A 27 -14.73 -5.42 1.43
C LEU A 27 -15.27 -5.15 0.03
N ILE A 28 -14.90 -4.03 -0.59
CA ILE A 28 -15.33 -3.67 -1.95
C ILE A 28 -14.80 -4.67 -2.97
N VAL A 29 -13.53 -5.10 -2.85
CA VAL A 29 -12.94 -6.13 -3.72
C VAL A 29 -13.63 -7.49 -3.51
N LEU A 30 -13.92 -7.88 -2.27
CA LEU A 30 -14.66 -9.13 -2.01
C LEU A 30 -16.07 -9.08 -2.60
N LEU A 31 -16.75 -7.94 -2.49
CA LEU A 31 -18.05 -7.70 -3.12
C LEU A 31 -17.95 -7.72 -4.64
N SER A 32 -16.92 -7.12 -5.25
CA SER A 32 -16.74 -7.09 -6.70
C SER A 32 -16.45 -8.49 -7.26
N VAL A 33 -15.68 -9.29 -6.53
CA VAL A 33 -15.42 -10.71 -6.81
C VAL A 33 -16.73 -11.52 -6.71
N PHE A 34 -17.46 -11.40 -5.59
CA PHE A 34 -18.74 -12.08 -5.40
C PHE A 34 -19.74 -11.71 -6.50
N GLN A 35 -19.82 -10.42 -6.83
CA GLN A 35 -20.66 -9.94 -7.90
C GLN A 35 -20.24 -10.56 -9.22
N ARG A 36 -18.96 -10.54 -9.60
CA ARG A 36 -18.49 -11.14 -10.85
C ARG A 36 -18.86 -12.61 -11.02
N TYR A 37 -18.88 -13.39 -9.93
CA TYR A 37 -19.22 -14.81 -9.96
C TYR A 37 -20.73 -15.09 -9.89
N VAL A 38 -21.52 -14.27 -9.19
CA VAL A 38 -22.96 -14.51 -8.96
C VAL A 38 -23.86 -13.69 -9.89
N LEU A 39 -23.48 -12.44 -10.14
CA LEU A 39 -24.14 -11.45 -10.99
C LEU A 39 -23.18 -11.15 -12.15
N LYS A 40 -23.36 -11.79 -13.31
CA LYS A 40 -22.50 -11.69 -14.51
C LYS A 40 -22.30 -10.27 -15.11
N SER A 41 -22.49 -9.20 -14.35
CA SER A 41 -22.26 -7.81 -14.70
C SER A 41 -21.18 -7.21 -13.78
N PRO A 42 -19.95 -6.95 -14.27
CA PRO A 42 -18.89 -6.33 -13.48
C PRO A 42 -19.22 -4.85 -13.21
N LEU A 43 -19.15 -4.41 -11.95
CA LEU A 43 -19.24 -2.98 -11.62
C LEU A 43 -17.91 -2.31 -11.95
N SER A 44 -17.82 -1.63 -13.10
CA SER A 44 -16.64 -0.82 -13.46
C SER A 44 -16.32 0.26 -12.41
N PHE A 45 -17.34 0.75 -11.70
CA PHE A 45 -17.19 1.73 -10.62
C PHE A 45 -16.39 1.22 -9.41
N SER A 46 -16.34 -0.10 -9.18
CA SER A 46 -15.60 -0.67 -8.05
C SER A 46 -14.09 -0.46 -8.19
N GLU A 47 -13.56 -0.52 -9.41
CA GLU A 47 -12.12 -0.35 -9.66
C GLU A 47 -11.66 1.08 -9.40
N GLU A 48 -12.44 2.08 -9.85
CA GLU A 48 -12.15 3.50 -9.57
C GLU A 48 -12.21 3.80 -8.07
N LEU A 49 -13.22 3.27 -7.37
CA LEU A 49 -13.38 3.49 -5.93
C LEU A 49 -12.27 2.84 -5.11
N VAL A 50 -11.84 1.63 -5.48
CA VAL A 50 -10.67 0.96 -4.87
C VAL A 50 -9.40 1.78 -5.13
N GLY A 51 -9.21 2.32 -6.33
CA GLY A 51 -8.08 3.21 -6.64
C GLY A 51 -8.05 4.47 -5.77
N LEU A 52 -9.20 5.11 -5.55
CA LEU A 52 -9.33 6.28 -4.68
C LEU A 52 -9.06 5.95 -3.20
N LEU A 53 -9.58 4.82 -2.71
CA LEU A 53 -9.32 4.34 -1.36
C LEU A 53 -7.85 3.97 -1.15
N LEU A 54 -7.21 3.36 -2.14
CA LEU A 54 -5.77 3.07 -2.10
C LEU A 54 -4.96 4.37 -2.00
N CYS A 55 -5.27 5.35 -2.86
CA CYS A 55 -4.57 6.62 -2.90
C CYS A 55 -4.70 7.36 -1.55
N SER A 56 -5.92 7.47 -1.01
CA SER A 56 -6.17 8.07 0.29
C SER A 56 -5.47 7.32 1.44
N MET A 57 -5.53 5.98 1.46
CA MET A 57 -4.82 5.15 2.43
C MET A 57 -3.31 5.45 2.42
N LEU A 58 -2.68 5.50 1.24
CA LEU A 58 -1.25 5.76 1.09
C LEU A 58 -0.86 7.14 1.60
N PHE A 59 -1.59 8.19 1.21
CA PHE A 59 -1.31 9.56 1.65
C PHE A 59 -1.50 9.73 3.17
N LEU A 60 -2.51 9.07 3.76
CA LEU A 60 -2.72 9.10 5.20
C LEU A 60 -1.66 8.31 5.99
N SER A 61 -1.09 7.25 5.41
CA SER A 61 -0.02 6.45 6.04
C SER A 61 1.36 7.12 5.99
N LEU A 62 1.62 7.94 4.97
CA LEU A 62 2.93 8.58 4.70
C LEU A 62 3.56 9.32 5.90
N PRO A 63 2.85 10.24 6.60
CA PRO A 63 3.46 11.04 7.67
C PRO A 63 3.78 10.19 8.91
N TYR A 64 2.99 9.15 9.20
CA TYR A 64 3.27 8.23 10.31
C TYR A 64 4.55 7.45 10.06
N ILE A 65 4.68 6.86 8.87
CA ILE A 65 5.88 6.11 8.46
C ILE A 65 7.10 7.03 8.49
N SER A 66 7.00 8.24 7.94
CA SER A 66 8.09 9.23 7.92
C SER A 66 8.51 9.69 9.32
N SER A 67 7.56 9.81 10.25
CA SER A 67 7.85 10.20 11.63
C SER A 67 8.52 9.07 12.43
N TYR A 68 8.06 7.83 12.28
CA TYR A 68 8.66 6.65 12.93
C TYR A 68 10.09 6.38 12.40
N GLU A 69 10.32 6.65 11.11
CA GLU A 69 11.62 6.47 10.45
C GLU A 69 12.67 7.51 10.87
N LYS A 70 12.30 8.69 11.41
CA LYS A 70 13.30 9.74 11.76
C LYS A 70 14.24 9.35 12.89
N HIS A 71 13.81 8.52 13.85
CA HIS A 71 14.66 8.04 14.95
C HIS A 71 15.23 6.64 14.70
N VAL A 72 14.57 5.82 13.90
CA VAL A 72 15.00 4.46 13.59
C VAL A 72 16.02 4.43 12.44
N LYS A 73 15.95 5.34 11.46
CA LYS A 73 16.89 5.38 10.33
C LYS A 73 18.33 5.63 10.74
N ILE A 74 18.60 6.50 11.73
CA ILE A 74 19.99 6.78 12.11
C ILE A 74 20.64 5.54 12.74
N SER A 75 19.86 4.69 13.42
CA SER A 75 20.38 3.46 14.05
C SER A 75 20.38 2.25 13.10
N LEU A 76 19.40 2.13 12.20
CA LEU A 76 19.33 1.05 11.20
C LEU A 76 20.26 1.28 10.00
N VAL A 77 20.45 2.52 9.53
CA VAL A 77 21.36 2.81 8.41
C VAL A 77 22.82 2.57 8.80
N VAL A 78 23.15 2.67 10.10
CA VAL A 78 24.50 2.41 10.61
C VAL A 78 24.71 0.93 10.96
N ASN A 79 23.67 0.19 11.38
CA ASN A 79 23.79 -1.24 11.72
C ASN A 79 23.42 -2.22 10.59
N LEU A 80 22.68 -1.80 9.57
CA LEU A 80 22.32 -2.62 8.41
C LEU A 80 23.17 -2.30 7.19
N LEU A 81 24.48 -2.37 7.40
CA LEU A 81 25.45 -2.56 6.34
C LEU A 81 24.98 -3.71 5.41
N SER A 82 24.82 -3.41 4.11
CA SER A 82 25.21 -4.25 2.95
C SER A 82 24.25 -4.03 1.77
N GLY A 83 24.64 -3.14 0.84
CA GLY A 83 23.86 -2.75 -0.35
C GLY A 83 23.53 -3.87 -1.35
N LYS A 84 24.01 -5.11 -1.15
CA LYS A 84 23.77 -6.24 -2.06
C LYS A 84 22.34 -6.78 -1.99
N ALA A 85 21.69 -6.76 -0.82
CA ALA A 85 20.33 -7.27 -0.66
C ALA A 85 19.25 -6.35 -1.27
N LYS A 86 19.48 -5.03 -1.24
CA LYS A 86 18.57 -4.02 -1.82
C LYS A 86 18.58 -4.10 -3.36
N LEU A 87 19.75 -4.32 -3.97
CA LEU A 87 19.87 -4.56 -5.40
C LEU A 87 19.18 -5.86 -5.80
N PHE A 88 19.36 -6.94 -5.04
CA PHE A 88 18.72 -8.22 -5.33
C PHE A 88 17.19 -8.13 -5.26
N ALA A 89 16.65 -7.46 -4.24
CA ALA A 89 15.21 -7.22 -4.14
C ALA A 89 14.68 -6.33 -5.27
N SER A 90 15.42 -5.29 -5.67
CA SER A 90 15.03 -4.43 -6.78
C SER A 90 15.00 -5.17 -8.11
N VAL A 91 16.03 -5.98 -8.38
CA VAL A 91 16.11 -6.79 -9.62
C VAL A 91 15.01 -7.84 -9.64
N LEU A 92 14.75 -8.51 -8.50
CA LEU A 92 13.70 -9.52 -8.40
C LEU A 92 12.32 -8.90 -8.65
N SER A 93 12.02 -7.73 -8.07
CA SER A 93 10.78 -7.01 -8.31
C SER A 93 10.60 -6.61 -9.77
N SER A 94 11.66 -6.14 -10.44
CA SER A 94 11.61 -5.82 -11.88
C SER A 94 11.37 -7.06 -12.74
N LEU A 95 11.98 -8.19 -12.39
CA LEU A 95 11.83 -9.46 -13.12
C LEU A 95 10.39 -9.99 -13.03
N VAL A 96 9.82 -9.99 -11.82
CA VAL A 96 8.42 -10.38 -11.57
C VAL A 96 7.47 -9.49 -12.38
N MET A 97 7.77 -8.19 -12.47
CA MET A 97 6.92 -7.26 -13.20
C MET A 97 6.97 -7.48 -14.72
N ILE A 98 8.14 -7.79 -15.29
CA ILE A 98 8.25 -8.14 -16.71
C ILE A 98 7.50 -9.43 -17.02
N ILE A 99 7.62 -10.44 -16.15
CA ILE A 99 6.92 -11.72 -16.31
C ILE A 99 5.40 -11.51 -16.28
N PHE A 100 4.92 -10.73 -15.30
CA PHE A 100 3.50 -10.40 -15.18
C PHE A 100 2.98 -9.62 -16.39
N CYS A 101 3.74 -8.62 -16.86
CA CYS A 101 3.39 -7.84 -18.04
C CYS A 101 3.34 -8.70 -19.32
N CYS A 102 4.30 -9.60 -19.49
CA CYS A 102 4.33 -10.55 -20.61
C CYS A 102 3.15 -11.53 -20.55
N TRP A 103 2.82 -12.04 -19.36
CA TRP A 103 1.67 -12.91 -19.15
C TRP A 103 0.35 -12.22 -19.51
N MET A 104 0.15 -10.98 -19.03
CA MET A 104 -1.03 -10.18 -19.36
C MET A 104 -1.17 -9.95 -20.88
N LEU A 105 -0.07 -9.67 -21.58
CA LEU A 105 -0.09 -9.48 -23.04
C LEU A 105 -0.45 -10.77 -23.79
N LEU A 106 0.02 -11.94 -23.33
CA LEU A 106 -0.32 -13.23 -23.93
C LEU A 106 -1.78 -13.62 -23.69
N GLU A 107 -2.33 -13.30 -22.52
CA GLU A 107 -3.73 -13.62 -22.18
C GLU A 107 -4.73 -12.61 -22.79
N THR A 108 -4.26 -11.44 -23.22
CA THR A 108 -5.08 -10.39 -23.87
C THR A 108 -5.15 -10.55 -25.41
N ILE A 109 -4.24 -11.32 -26.02
CA ILE A 109 -4.25 -11.64 -27.46
C ILE A 109 -5.19 -12.81 -27.74
#